data_AF-A0A7X5WMC3-F1
#
_entry.id   AF-A0A7X5WMC3-F1
#
_cell.length_a   1.000
_cell.length_b   1.000
_cell.length_c   1.000
_cell.angle_alpha   90.00
_cell.angle_beta   90.00
_cell.angle_gamma   90.00
#
_symmetry.space_group_name_H-M   'P 1'
#
loop_
_entity.id
_entity.type
_entity.pdbx_description
1 polymer ?
#
loop_
_entity_poly.entity_id
_entity_poly.type
_entity_poly.pdbx_seq_one_letter_code
_entity_poly.pdbx_strand_id
1 'polypeptide(L)'
;EADYRGQIARDTARLLDAGAAPVDIVWEGLRIGAPRADYGVGHEMASAADCLAAVELYEDLERTLPVTQALAGISETTRDRLGYEPAAPDRSIDFVAAVEAEDRDGAVAALRAALHDGADPAVVRAWFVECVAAHHLSYGHGAIYVQKAFELLEQAGWDRADDLLPHLTTSIVYGTREDTLPYMRKAMREIDAVDLGALAAAPDRRATGWQGEPELRRALLDAEEAPVG
;
A
#
# COMPACT_ATOMS: atom_id res chain seq x y z
N GLU A 1 -20.66 -20.22 -17.51
CA GLU A 1 -19.62 -19.43 -16.82
C GLU A 1 -18.99 -20.35 -15.78
N ALA A 2 -17.71 -20.70 -15.93
CA ALA A 2 -17.05 -21.54 -14.95
C ALA A 2 -16.81 -20.70 -13.69
N ASP A 3 -17.35 -21.13 -12.55
CA ASP A 3 -17.17 -20.42 -11.27
C ASP A 3 -15.72 -20.58 -10.80
N TYR A 4 -14.87 -19.62 -11.23
CA TYR A 4 -13.44 -19.60 -10.96
C TYR A 4 -13.13 -19.61 -9.45
N ARG A 5 -14.02 -19.05 -8.61
CA ARG A 5 -13.88 -19.07 -7.15
C ARG A 5 -13.97 -20.48 -6.59
N GLY A 6 -14.88 -21.30 -7.12
CA GLY A 6 -14.96 -22.72 -6.77
C GLY A 6 -13.70 -23.50 -7.15
N GLN A 7 -13.02 -23.12 -8.23
CA GLN A 7 -11.71 -23.69 -8.59
C GLN A 7 -10.61 -23.23 -7.62
N ILE A 8 -10.50 -21.91 -7.39
CA ILE A 8 -9.54 -21.34 -6.43
C ILE A 8 -9.69 -22.01 -5.06
N ALA A 9 -10.91 -22.17 -4.56
CA ALA A 9 -11.17 -22.80 -3.26
C ALA A 9 -10.67 -24.25 -3.19
N ARG A 10 -10.98 -25.06 -4.22
CA ARG A 10 -10.54 -26.46 -4.28
C ARG A 10 -9.02 -26.58 -4.38
N ASP A 11 -8.39 -25.77 -5.20
CA ASP A 11 -6.94 -25.85 -5.42
C ASP A 11 -6.19 -25.30 -4.21
N THR A 12 -6.70 -24.25 -3.56
CA THR A 12 -6.20 -23.75 -2.26
C THR A 12 -6.25 -24.83 -1.19
N ALA A 13 -7.39 -25.51 -1.02
CA ALA A 13 -7.53 -26.58 -0.04
C ALA A 13 -6.51 -27.71 -0.26
N ARG A 14 -6.27 -28.08 -1.52
CA ARG A 14 -5.28 -29.10 -1.90
C ARG A 14 -3.85 -28.67 -1.59
N LEU A 15 -3.51 -27.39 -1.84
CA LEU A 15 -2.18 -26.86 -1.54
C LEU A 15 -1.93 -26.84 -0.02
N LEU A 16 -2.92 -26.42 0.78
CA LEU A 16 -2.84 -26.45 2.23
C LEU A 16 -2.72 -27.88 2.78
N ASP A 17 -3.51 -28.83 2.26
CA ASP A 17 -3.43 -30.26 2.63
C ASP A 17 -2.06 -30.87 2.26
N ALA A 18 -1.45 -30.41 1.17
CA ALA A 18 -0.10 -30.78 0.77
C ALA A 18 1.02 -30.10 1.60
N GLY A 19 0.66 -29.25 2.58
CA GLY A 19 1.60 -28.60 3.49
C GLY A 19 2.21 -27.30 2.97
N ALA A 20 1.67 -26.70 1.90
CA ALA A 20 2.11 -25.37 1.46
C ALA A 20 1.75 -24.31 2.50
N ALA A 21 2.66 -23.36 2.74
CA ALA A 21 2.39 -22.26 3.64
C ALA A 21 1.35 -21.30 3.02
N PRO A 22 0.36 -20.81 3.79
CA PRO A 22 -0.64 -19.85 3.30
C PRO A 22 -0.03 -18.63 2.61
N VAL A 23 1.09 -18.11 3.16
CA VAL A 23 1.80 -16.96 2.61
C VAL A 23 2.35 -17.24 1.21
N ASP A 24 2.86 -18.44 0.94
CA ASP A 24 3.41 -18.80 -0.37
C ASP A 24 2.30 -18.92 -1.41
N ILE A 25 1.13 -19.45 -1.02
CA ILE A 25 -0.04 -19.55 -1.89
C ILE A 25 -0.53 -18.16 -2.30
N VAL A 26 -0.72 -17.26 -1.33
CA VAL A 26 -1.17 -15.88 -1.58
C VAL A 26 -0.12 -15.12 -2.38
N TRP A 27 1.16 -15.30 -2.04
CA TRP A 27 2.27 -14.64 -2.74
C TRP A 27 2.31 -15.01 -4.21
N GLU A 28 2.14 -16.29 -4.56
CA GLU A 28 2.12 -16.70 -5.95
C GLU A 28 0.96 -16.05 -6.72
N GLY A 29 -0.20 -15.89 -6.08
CA GLY A 29 -1.30 -15.10 -6.61
C GLY A 29 -0.93 -13.65 -6.87
N LEU A 30 -0.26 -12.99 -5.91
CA LEU A 30 0.20 -11.61 -6.04
C LEU A 30 1.27 -11.44 -7.13
N ARG A 31 2.27 -12.32 -7.18
CA ARG A 31 3.33 -12.31 -8.19
C ARG A 31 2.78 -12.41 -9.61
N ILE A 32 1.70 -13.19 -9.77
CA ILE A 32 0.96 -13.33 -11.02
C ILE A 32 0.06 -12.11 -11.27
N GLY A 33 -0.63 -11.60 -10.26
CA GLY A 33 -1.62 -10.54 -10.38
C GLY A 33 -1.02 -9.13 -10.53
N ALA A 34 0.04 -8.81 -9.81
CA ALA A 34 0.58 -7.45 -9.72
C ALA A 34 1.02 -6.86 -11.08
N PRO A 35 1.69 -7.61 -11.97
CA PRO A 35 1.99 -7.13 -13.33
C PRO A 35 0.75 -6.85 -14.18
N ARG A 36 -0.41 -7.40 -13.83
CA ARG A 36 -1.69 -7.25 -14.56
C ARG A 36 -2.58 -6.15 -13.99
N ALA A 37 -2.14 -5.48 -12.92
CA ALA A 37 -2.86 -4.36 -12.34
C ALA A 37 -2.46 -3.08 -13.09
N ASP A 38 -3.25 -2.69 -14.11
CA ASP A 38 -2.94 -1.59 -15.05
C ASP A 38 -2.47 -0.28 -14.39
N TYR A 39 -3.01 0.03 -13.20
CA TYR A 39 -2.69 1.23 -12.42
C TYR A 39 -1.88 0.93 -11.17
N GLY A 40 -1.19 -0.21 -11.13
CA GLY A 40 -0.51 -0.74 -9.96
C GLY A 40 -1.46 -1.46 -8.98
N VAL A 41 -0.88 -2.05 -7.93
CA VAL A 41 -1.61 -2.79 -6.90
C VAL A 41 -2.36 -1.86 -5.93
N GLY A 42 -3.51 -2.29 -5.43
CA GLY A 42 -4.34 -1.49 -4.53
C GLY A 42 -5.09 -2.34 -3.51
N HIS A 43 -6.42 -2.21 -3.51
CA HIS A 43 -7.28 -2.85 -2.51
C HIS A 43 -7.18 -4.37 -2.50
N GLU A 44 -6.98 -5.01 -3.65
CA GLU A 44 -6.83 -6.45 -3.74
C GLU A 44 -5.59 -6.94 -2.98
N MET A 45 -4.47 -6.22 -3.07
CA MET A 45 -3.24 -6.52 -2.34
C MET A 45 -3.40 -6.21 -0.85
N ALA A 46 -3.99 -5.07 -0.50
CA ALA A 46 -4.27 -4.73 0.90
C ALA A 46 -5.20 -5.76 1.56
N SER A 47 -6.25 -6.18 0.85
CA SER A 47 -7.18 -7.22 1.31
C SER A 47 -6.50 -8.58 1.43
N ALA A 48 -5.57 -8.91 0.52
CA ALA A 48 -4.79 -10.14 0.60
C ALA A 48 -3.91 -10.18 1.85
N ALA A 49 -3.29 -9.05 2.23
CA ALA A 49 -2.53 -8.92 3.48
C ALA A 49 -3.41 -9.20 4.71
N ASP A 50 -4.59 -8.58 4.77
CA ASP A 50 -5.54 -8.77 5.88
C ASP A 50 -6.09 -10.20 5.93
N CYS A 51 -6.40 -10.79 4.76
CA CYS A 51 -6.81 -12.19 4.68
C CYS A 51 -5.71 -13.12 5.19
N LEU A 52 -4.45 -12.86 4.82
CA LEU A 52 -3.32 -13.67 5.28
C LEU A 52 -3.15 -13.58 6.80
N ALA A 53 -3.26 -12.38 7.39
CA ALA A 53 -3.26 -12.21 8.84
C ALA A 53 -4.42 -12.96 9.51
N ALA A 54 -5.61 -12.94 8.88
CA ALA A 54 -6.79 -13.64 9.39
C ALA A 54 -6.65 -15.17 9.36
N VAL A 55 -5.69 -15.75 8.60
CA VAL A 55 -5.45 -17.21 8.57
C VAL A 55 -5.19 -17.77 9.97
N GLU A 56 -4.55 -17.00 10.85
CA GLU A 56 -4.25 -17.41 12.23
C GLU A 56 -5.50 -17.65 13.08
N LEU A 57 -6.64 -17.10 12.66
CA LEU A 57 -7.93 -17.26 13.34
C LEU A 57 -8.64 -18.57 12.99
N TYR A 58 -8.09 -19.36 12.06
CA TYR A 58 -8.71 -20.58 11.53
C TYR A 58 -7.81 -21.80 11.74
N GLU A 59 -8.44 -22.96 11.89
CA GLU A 59 -7.78 -24.26 12.04
C GLU A 59 -8.03 -25.15 10.82
N ASP A 60 -7.10 -26.08 10.56
CA ASP A 60 -7.21 -27.12 9.54
C ASP A 60 -7.72 -26.60 8.17
N LEU A 61 -8.79 -27.21 7.67
CA LEU A 61 -9.38 -26.92 6.37
C LEU A 61 -10.01 -25.53 6.31
N GLU A 62 -10.41 -24.93 7.44
CA GLU A 62 -11.05 -23.61 7.47
C GLU A 62 -10.09 -22.50 7.05
N ARG A 63 -8.77 -22.71 7.18
CA ARG A 63 -7.74 -21.81 6.63
C ARG A 63 -7.85 -21.59 5.13
N THR A 64 -8.55 -22.49 4.42
CA THR A 64 -8.89 -22.32 3.00
C THR A 64 -9.70 -21.05 2.75
N LEU A 65 -10.57 -20.63 3.69
CA LEU A 65 -11.49 -19.50 3.52
C LEU A 65 -10.75 -18.17 3.29
N PRO A 66 -9.89 -17.69 4.22
CA PRO A 66 -9.15 -16.45 4.02
C PRO A 66 -8.21 -16.50 2.81
N VAL A 67 -7.51 -17.62 2.58
CA VAL A 67 -6.60 -17.75 1.43
C VAL A 67 -7.36 -17.69 0.10
N THR A 68 -8.53 -18.33 0.02
CA THR A 68 -9.42 -18.26 -1.15
C THR A 68 -9.91 -16.84 -1.38
N GLN A 69 -10.29 -16.13 -0.31
CA GLN A 69 -10.76 -14.75 -0.41
C GLN A 69 -9.66 -13.82 -0.94
N ALA A 70 -8.42 -13.98 -0.48
CA ALA A 70 -7.27 -13.23 -0.99
C ALA A 70 -7.08 -13.46 -2.50
N LEU A 71 -7.00 -14.74 -2.93
CA LEU A 71 -6.79 -15.10 -4.33
C LEU A 71 -7.95 -14.68 -5.23
N ALA A 72 -9.19 -14.77 -4.75
CA ALA A 72 -10.37 -14.31 -5.48
C ALA A 72 -10.34 -12.79 -5.67
N GLY A 73 -9.97 -12.03 -4.63
CA GLY A 73 -9.83 -10.57 -4.72
C GLY A 73 -8.78 -10.14 -5.75
N ILE A 74 -7.61 -10.77 -5.74
CA ILE A 74 -6.56 -10.53 -6.74
C ILE A 74 -7.06 -10.90 -8.14
N SER A 75 -7.70 -12.06 -8.27
CA SER A 75 -8.18 -12.54 -9.57
C SER A 75 -9.27 -11.65 -10.14
N GLU A 76 -10.18 -11.11 -9.33
CA GLU A 76 -11.30 -10.26 -9.78
C GLU A 76 -10.80 -9.02 -10.54
N THR A 77 -9.70 -8.42 -10.07
CA THR A 77 -9.16 -7.19 -10.67
C THR A 77 -8.15 -7.44 -11.78
N THR A 78 -7.53 -8.63 -11.83
CA THR A 78 -6.38 -8.90 -12.71
C THR A 78 -6.60 -10.00 -13.74
N ARG A 79 -7.64 -10.84 -13.61
CA ARG A 79 -7.94 -11.89 -14.59
C ARG A 79 -8.15 -11.31 -15.97
N ASP A 80 -7.71 -12.05 -16.97
CA ASP A 80 -7.89 -11.71 -18.39
C ASP A 80 -7.23 -10.38 -18.82
N ARG A 81 -6.41 -9.77 -17.95
CA ARG A 81 -5.59 -8.57 -18.27
C ARG A 81 -4.20 -8.95 -18.75
N LEU A 82 -3.64 -8.09 -19.59
CA LEU A 82 -2.26 -8.21 -20.05
C LEU A 82 -1.31 -7.73 -18.95
N GLY A 83 -0.22 -8.45 -18.75
CA GLY A 83 0.84 -8.01 -17.85
C GLY A 83 1.68 -6.92 -18.50
N TYR A 84 2.23 -6.01 -17.70
CA TYR A 84 3.32 -5.13 -18.09
C TYR A 84 4.61 -5.51 -17.35
N GLU A 85 5.74 -5.26 -18.01
CA GLU A 85 7.05 -5.44 -17.41
C GLU A 85 7.48 -4.13 -16.73
N PRO A 86 7.97 -4.18 -15.47
CA PRO A 86 8.57 -3.02 -14.82
C PRO A 86 9.78 -2.47 -15.61
N ALA A 87 10.00 -1.15 -15.52
CA ALA A 87 11.16 -0.50 -16.12
C ALA A 87 12.48 -1.13 -15.66
N ALA A 88 13.51 -1.06 -16.51
CA ALA A 88 14.83 -1.58 -16.18
C ALA A 88 15.48 -0.73 -15.07
N PRO A 89 16.29 -1.33 -14.17
CA PRO A 89 16.95 -0.58 -13.09
C PRO A 89 17.86 0.55 -13.58
N ASP A 90 17.76 1.74 -12.97
CA ASP A 90 18.64 2.89 -13.21
C ASP A 90 19.02 3.59 -11.89
N ARG A 91 20.32 3.68 -11.60
CA ARG A 91 20.88 4.26 -10.37
C ARG A 91 21.00 5.79 -10.42
N SER A 92 20.86 6.38 -11.60
CA SER A 92 21.03 7.82 -11.79
C SER A 92 19.80 8.63 -11.39
N ILE A 93 18.68 7.95 -11.14
CA ILE A 93 17.38 8.53 -10.86
C ILE A 93 17.16 8.55 -9.34
N ASP A 94 16.72 9.70 -8.83
CA ASP A 94 16.25 9.83 -7.45
C ASP A 94 14.79 9.38 -7.37
N PHE A 95 14.50 8.41 -6.49
CA PHE A 95 13.17 7.81 -6.38
C PHE A 95 12.08 8.80 -5.99
N VAL A 96 12.31 9.60 -4.94
CA VAL A 96 11.30 10.55 -4.43
C VAL A 96 11.05 11.64 -5.47
N ALA A 97 12.11 12.20 -6.07
CA ALA A 97 11.97 13.21 -7.11
C ALA A 97 11.23 12.69 -8.36
N ALA A 98 11.43 11.41 -8.73
CA ALA A 98 10.69 10.81 -9.83
C ALA A 98 9.20 10.62 -9.51
N VAL A 99 8.87 10.22 -8.27
CA VAL A 99 7.48 10.15 -7.81
C VAL A 99 6.82 11.53 -7.83
N GLU A 100 7.49 12.56 -7.31
CA GLU A 100 7.01 13.96 -7.35
C GLU A 100 6.73 14.48 -8.75
N ALA A 101 7.56 14.07 -9.72
CA ALA A 101 7.43 14.44 -11.12
C ALA A 101 6.39 13.61 -11.89
N GLU A 102 5.68 12.71 -11.21
CA GLU A 102 4.78 11.72 -11.80
C GLU A 102 5.47 10.85 -12.88
N ASP A 103 6.79 10.64 -12.77
CA ASP A 103 7.60 9.80 -13.67
C ASP A 103 7.59 8.35 -13.21
N ARG A 104 6.60 7.61 -13.70
CA ARG A 104 6.38 6.20 -13.32
C ARG A 104 7.57 5.31 -13.67
N ASP A 105 8.10 5.43 -14.89
CA ASP A 105 9.18 4.57 -15.35
C ASP A 105 10.49 4.90 -14.61
N GLY A 106 10.77 6.19 -14.38
CA GLY A 106 11.93 6.63 -13.61
C GLY A 106 11.87 6.16 -12.14
N ALA A 107 10.72 6.32 -11.48
CA ALA A 107 10.55 5.88 -10.09
C ALA A 107 10.71 4.35 -9.95
N VAL A 108 10.13 3.58 -10.87
CA VAL A 108 10.29 2.12 -10.91
C VAL A 108 11.76 1.75 -11.15
N ALA A 109 12.43 2.39 -12.10
CA ALA A 109 13.84 2.14 -12.40
C ALA A 109 14.75 2.42 -11.19
N ALA A 110 14.53 3.53 -10.48
CA ALA A 110 15.27 3.91 -9.28
C ALA A 110 15.08 2.90 -8.14
N LEU A 111 13.82 2.52 -7.85
CA LEU A 111 13.51 1.54 -6.82
C LEU A 111 14.19 0.20 -7.10
N ARG A 112 14.05 -0.32 -8.32
CA ARG A 112 14.61 -1.63 -8.68
C ARG A 112 16.13 -1.63 -8.61
N ALA A 113 16.77 -0.51 -8.97
CA ALA A 113 18.22 -0.36 -8.79
C ALA A 113 18.61 -0.46 -7.31
N ALA A 114 17.88 0.21 -6.41
CA ALA A 114 18.11 0.12 -4.98
C ALA A 114 17.90 -1.29 -4.42
N LEU A 115 16.84 -2.00 -4.85
CA LEU A 115 16.59 -3.38 -4.44
C LEU A 115 17.70 -4.32 -4.90
N HIS A 116 18.16 -4.18 -6.15
CA HIS A 116 19.27 -4.98 -6.70
C HIS A 116 20.60 -4.71 -5.99
N ASP A 117 20.80 -3.50 -5.47
CA ASP A 117 21.98 -3.12 -4.68
C ASP A 117 21.87 -3.56 -3.21
N GLY A 118 20.77 -4.23 -2.82
CA GLY A 118 20.57 -4.74 -1.46
C GLY A 118 20.16 -3.66 -0.47
N ALA A 119 19.39 -2.66 -0.90
CA ALA A 119 18.88 -1.62 -0.02
C ALA A 119 18.13 -2.21 1.19
N ASP A 120 18.35 -1.58 2.35
CA ASP A 120 17.69 -1.94 3.60
C ASP A 120 16.17 -1.72 3.49
N PRO A 121 15.33 -2.69 3.91
CA PRO A 121 13.87 -2.53 3.90
C PRO A 121 13.37 -1.26 4.57
N ALA A 122 14.03 -0.80 5.64
CA ALA A 122 13.64 0.41 6.37
C ALA A 122 13.91 1.68 5.55
N VAL A 123 14.99 1.71 4.76
CA VAL A 123 15.30 2.83 3.86
C VAL A 123 14.26 2.92 2.76
N VAL A 124 13.94 1.79 2.12
CA VAL A 124 12.92 1.76 1.06
C VAL A 124 11.56 2.13 1.64
N ARG A 125 11.18 1.61 2.81
CA ARG A 125 9.94 1.99 3.50
C ARG A 125 9.85 3.49 3.77
N ALA A 126 10.96 4.11 4.20
CA ALA A 126 11.00 5.54 4.46
C ALA A 126 10.70 6.37 3.20
N TRP A 127 11.25 5.98 2.04
CA TRP A 127 10.94 6.65 0.77
C TRP A 127 9.45 6.57 0.41
N PHE A 128 8.86 5.38 0.55
CA PHE A 128 7.43 5.19 0.31
C PHE A 128 6.57 6.04 1.26
N VAL A 129 6.92 6.06 2.56
CA VAL A 129 6.22 6.88 3.56
C VAL A 129 6.34 8.36 3.25
N GLU A 130 7.52 8.83 2.85
CA GLU A 130 7.74 10.23 2.44
C GLU A 130 6.80 10.63 1.30
N CYS A 131 6.75 9.81 0.23
CA CYS A 131 5.90 10.08 -0.94
C CYS A 131 4.40 10.14 -0.57
N VAL A 132 3.90 9.16 0.21
CA VAL A 132 2.46 9.08 0.53
C VAL A 132 2.02 10.07 1.60
N ALA A 133 2.94 10.53 2.46
CA ALA A 133 2.65 11.53 3.48
C ALA A 133 2.65 12.96 2.93
N ALA A 134 3.41 13.25 1.87
CA ALA A 134 3.57 14.60 1.33
C ALA A 134 2.27 15.19 0.74
N HIS A 135 1.44 14.37 0.07
CA HIS A 135 0.33 14.87 -0.75
C HIS A 135 -1.05 14.36 -0.37
N HIS A 136 -1.16 13.67 0.77
CA HIS A 136 -2.40 12.97 1.15
C HIS A 136 -2.91 12.07 0.01
N LEU A 137 -2.00 11.31 -0.62
CA LEU A 137 -2.21 10.66 -1.92
C LEU A 137 -3.45 9.75 -1.95
N SER A 138 -4.30 9.99 -2.96
CA SER A 138 -5.56 9.27 -3.20
C SER A 138 -6.40 9.16 -1.93
N TYR A 139 -6.61 10.28 -1.24
CA TYR A 139 -7.36 10.34 0.02
C TYR A 139 -6.78 9.40 1.11
N GLY A 140 -5.44 9.31 1.17
CA GLY A 140 -4.71 8.50 2.15
C GLY A 140 -4.59 7.00 1.82
N HIS A 141 -5.13 6.52 0.69
CA HIS A 141 -4.99 5.11 0.30
C HIS A 141 -3.53 4.67 0.14
N GLY A 142 -2.65 5.58 -0.33
CA GLY A 142 -1.23 5.29 -0.47
C GLY A 142 -0.60 4.79 0.84
N ALA A 143 -0.93 5.40 1.98
CA ALA A 143 -0.41 4.99 3.28
C ALA A 143 -0.88 3.58 3.68
N ILE A 144 -2.13 3.23 3.38
CA ILE A 144 -2.67 1.88 3.61
C ILE A 144 -1.91 0.86 2.75
N TYR A 145 -1.76 1.14 1.46
CA TYR A 145 -1.11 0.22 0.53
C TYR A 145 0.37 0.02 0.86
N VAL A 146 1.09 1.07 1.25
CA VAL A 146 2.46 0.97 1.75
C VAL A 146 2.50 0.06 2.97
N GLN A 147 1.68 0.32 4.00
CA GLN A 147 1.66 -0.51 5.21
C GLN A 147 1.40 -1.99 4.87
N LYS A 148 0.39 -2.29 4.05
CA LYS A 148 0.02 -3.66 3.69
C LYS A 148 1.04 -4.37 2.82
N ALA A 149 1.69 -3.67 1.89
CA ALA A 149 2.77 -4.26 1.10
C ALA A 149 3.97 -4.65 1.97
N PHE A 150 4.33 -3.81 2.94
CA PHE A 150 5.43 -4.13 3.86
C PHE A 150 5.06 -5.21 4.88
N GLU A 151 3.82 -5.28 5.37
CA GLU A 151 3.32 -6.41 6.18
C GLU A 151 3.39 -7.73 5.41
N LEU A 152 3.05 -7.72 4.12
CA LEU A 152 3.18 -8.89 3.24
C LEU A 152 4.64 -9.32 3.08
N LEU A 153 5.56 -8.37 2.86
CA LEU A 153 6.99 -8.66 2.70
C LEU A 153 7.66 -9.12 4.01
N GLU A 154 7.19 -8.64 5.17
CA GLU A 154 7.63 -9.14 6.48
C GLU A 154 7.27 -10.62 6.67
N GLN A 155 6.12 -11.06 6.16
CA GLN A 155 5.69 -12.45 6.22
C GLN A 155 6.30 -13.33 5.11
N ALA A 156 6.41 -12.81 3.89
CA ALA A 156 6.81 -13.57 2.70
C ALA A 156 8.32 -13.59 2.46
N GLY A 157 9.06 -12.61 2.99
CA GLY A 157 10.49 -12.42 2.77
C GLY A 157 10.80 -11.22 1.87
N TRP A 158 11.82 -10.45 2.27
CA TRP A 158 12.27 -9.25 1.55
C TRP A 158 12.90 -9.55 0.18
N ASP A 159 13.39 -10.78 -0.02
CA ASP A 159 13.89 -11.26 -1.31
C ASP A 159 12.85 -11.18 -2.43
N ARG A 160 11.57 -11.08 -2.07
CA ARG A 160 10.45 -10.96 -3.01
C ARG A 160 10.04 -9.51 -3.29
N ALA A 161 10.75 -8.51 -2.76
CA ALA A 161 10.40 -7.10 -2.93
C ALA A 161 10.29 -6.65 -4.40
N ASP A 162 11.12 -7.19 -5.31
CA ASP A 162 11.08 -6.85 -6.75
C ASP A 162 9.80 -7.35 -7.44
N ASP A 163 9.08 -8.33 -6.87
CA ASP A 163 7.81 -8.82 -7.42
C ASP A 163 6.62 -7.89 -7.12
N LEU A 164 6.72 -7.02 -6.10
CA LEU A 164 5.59 -6.26 -5.57
C LEU A 164 5.81 -4.74 -5.57
N LEU A 165 6.94 -4.27 -5.07
CA LEU A 165 7.16 -2.84 -4.85
C LEU A 165 7.20 -2.01 -6.14
N PRO A 166 7.65 -2.52 -7.31
CA PRO A 166 7.50 -1.81 -8.57
C PRO A 166 6.04 -1.50 -8.91
N HIS A 167 5.13 -2.43 -8.62
CA HIS A 167 3.70 -2.26 -8.89
C HIS A 167 3.03 -1.34 -7.87
N LEU A 168 3.49 -1.33 -6.61
CA LEU A 168 3.06 -0.33 -5.63
C LEU A 168 3.53 1.08 -6.01
N THR A 169 4.75 1.19 -6.54
CA THR A 169 5.29 2.47 -7.04
C THR A 169 4.41 3.04 -8.14
N THR A 170 3.97 2.20 -9.09
CA THR A 170 2.99 2.60 -10.11
C THR A 170 1.71 3.18 -9.49
N SER A 171 1.14 2.54 -8.47
CA SER A 171 -0.07 3.03 -7.80
C SER A 171 0.12 4.38 -7.13
N ILE A 172 1.30 4.62 -6.57
CA ILE A 172 1.63 5.86 -5.87
C ILE A 172 1.84 6.99 -6.87
N VAL A 173 2.57 6.73 -7.95
CA VAL A 173 2.81 7.71 -9.03
C VAL A 173 1.50 8.12 -9.70
N TYR A 174 0.58 7.19 -9.93
CA TYR A 174 -0.75 7.50 -10.48
C TYR A 174 -1.75 7.97 -9.41
N GLY A 175 -1.33 8.04 -8.15
CA GLY A 175 -2.17 8.49 -7.05
C GLY A 175 -2.54 9.96 -7.18
N THR A 176 -3.79 10.29 -6.86
CA THR A 176 -4.24 11.69 -6.93
C THR A 176 -3.55 12.50 -5.84
N ARG A 177 -2.88 13.57 -6.23
CA ARG A 177 -2.35 14.60 -5.32
C ARG A 177 -3.47 15.47 -4.77
N GLU A 178 -4.07 15.03 -3.66
CA GLU A 178 -5.24 15.69 -3.05
C GLU A 178 -4.92 17.14 -2.66
N ASP A 179 -3.70 17.40 -2.20
CA ASP A 179 -3.17 18.74 -1.87
C ASP A 179 -3.31 19.77 -3.01
N THR A 180 -3.26 19.31 -4.26
CA THR A 180 -3.38 20.17 -5.45
C THR A 180 -4.81 20.49 -5.83
N LEU A 181 -5.79 19.74 -5.30
CA LEU A 181 -7.18 19.85 -5.71
C LEU A 181 -7.89 21.07 -5.13
N PRO A 182 -8.87 21.65 -5.85
CA PRO A 182 -9.52 22.89 -5.42
C PRO A 182 -10.11 22.88 -4.01
N TYR A 183 -10.65 21.74 -3.58
CA TYR A 183 -11.31 21.61 -2.29
C TYR A 183 -10.30 21.61 -1.11
N MET A 184 -9.07 21.14 -1.34
CA MET A 184 -8.02 21.09 -0.32
C MET A 184 -7.26 22.41 -0.13
N ARG A 185 -7.35 23.36 -1.09
CA ARG A 185 -6.59 24.62 -1.04
C ARG A 185 -6.72 25.39 0.26
N LYS A 186 -7.90 25.37 0.89
CA LYS A 186 -8.11 26.05 2.18
C LYS A 186 -7.33 25.33 3.28
N ALA A 187 -7.50 24.01 3.40
CA ALA A 187 -6.78 23.19 4.38
C ALA A 187 -5.26 23.32 4.21
N MET A 188 -4.75 23.24 2.97
CA MET A 188 -3.32 23.38 2.69
C MET A 188 -2.75 24.73 3.12
N ARG A 189 -3.46 25.85 2.87
CA ARG A 189 -3.01 27.16 3.36
C ARG A 189 -2.93 27.26 4.88
N GLU A 190 -3.84 26.61 5.60
CA GLU A 190 -3.80 26.57 7.06
C GLU A 190 -2.64 25.69 7.55
N ILE A 191 -2.39 24.57 6.87
CA ILE A 191 -1.24 23.68 7.17
C ILE A 191 0.08 24.40 6.92
N ASP A 192 0.22 25.13 5.80
CA ASP A 192 1.43 25.88 5.45
C ASP A 192 1.75 27.00 6.46
N ALA A 193 0.75 27.46 7.22
CA ALA A 193 0.94 28.44 8.28
C ALA A 193 1.47 27.82 9.59
N VAL A 194 1.55 26.49 9.69
CA VAL A 194 2.03 25.74 10.85
C VAL A 194 3.44 25.20 10.58
N ASP A 195 4.37 25.48 11.49
CA ASP A 195 5.67 24.81 11.50
C ASP A 195 5.51 23.37 12.02
N LEU A 196 5.18 22.45 11.12
CA LEU A 196 5.00 21.03 11.43
C LEU A 196 6.29 20.40 11.97
N GLY A 197 7.45 20.88 11.55
CA GLY A 197 8.75 20.39 12.03
C GLY A 197 8.98 20.75 13.49
N ALA A 198 8.74 22.01 13.86
CA ALA A 198 8.78 22.45 15.25
C ALA A 198 7.72 21.74 16.11
N LEU A 199 6.52 21.50 15.56
CA LEU A 199 5.47 20.76 16.25
C LEU A 199 5.88 19.31 16.53
N ALA A 200 6.45 18.62 15.54
CA ALA A 200 6.90 17.23 15.66
C ALA A 200 8.11 17.09 16.61
N ALA A 201 8.98 18.10 16.67
CA ALA A 201 10.15 18.12 17.55
C ALA A 201 9.84 18.58 18.99
N ALA A 202 8.61 19.00 19.28
CA ALA A 202 8.25 19.50 20.60
C ALA A 202 8.38 18.39 21.67
N PRO A 203 8.99 18.67 22.84
CA PRO A 203 9.25 17.66 23.87
C PRO A 203 7.96 17.13 24.53
N ASP A 204 6.90 17.95 24.53
CA ASP A 204 5.56 17.57 24.94
C ASP A 204 4.50 18.48 24.30
N ARG A 205 3.23 18.11 24.44
CA ARG A 205 2.09 18.87 23.92
C ARG A 205 2.01 20.30 24.46
N ARG A 206 2.42 20.56 25.71
CA ARG A 206 2.31 21.90 26.32
C ARG A 206 3.28 22.88 25.68
N ALA A 207 4.44 22.40 25.22
CA ALA A 207 5.43 23.20 24.51
C ALA A 207 4.95 23.70 23.13
N THR A 208 3.89 23.10 22.58
CA THR A 208 3.30 23.50 21.28
C THR A 208 2.35 24.71 21.40
N GLY A 209 1.99 25.12 22.61
CA GLY A 209 0.95 26.13 22.82
C GLY A 209 -0.48 25.64 22.56
N TRP A 210 -0.67 24.37 22.22
CA TRP A 210 -1.99 23.77 22.02
C TRP A 210 -2.81 23.73 23.32
N GLN A 211 -3.97 24.37 23.32
CA GLN A 211 -4.92 24.42 24.46
C GLN A 211 -6.30 23.81 24.14
N GLY A 212 -6.58 23.46 22.87
CA GLY A 212 -7.93 23.17 22.36
C GLY A 212 -8.39 21.71 22.39
N GLU A 213 -7.91 20.91 23.34
CA GLU A 213 -8.33 19.51 23.47
C GLU A 213 -9.85 19.34 23.71
N PRO A 214 -10.52 20.12 24.57
CA PRO A 214 -11.97 19.96 24.81
C PRO A 214 -12.83 20.32 23.59
N GLU A 215 -12.48 21.41 22.89
CA GLU A 215 -13.21 21.90 21.72
C GLU A 215 -13.02 20.98 20.52
N LEU A 216 -11.79 20.56 20.23
CA LEU A 216 -11.52 19.60 19.15
C LEU A 216 -12.17 18.25 19.45
N ARG A 217 -12.08 17.76 20.69
CA ARG A 217 -12.73 16.50 21.08
C ARG A 217 -14.23 16.56 20.85
N ARG A 218 -14.89 17.65 21.25
CA ARG A 218 -16.33 17.86 20.98
C ARG A 218 -16.60 17.92 19.48
N ALA A 219 -15.78 18.64 18.72
CA ALA A 219 -15.94 18.75 17.28
C ALA A 219 -15.69 17.44 16.51
N LEU A 220 -14.84 16.53 17.02
CA LEU A 220 -14.54 15.24 16.37
C LEU A 220 -15.49 14.13 16.80
N LEU A 221 -15.85 14.08 18.08
CA LEU A 221 -16.61 12.96 18.66
C LEU A 221 -18.12 13.24 18.75
N ASP A 222 -18.52 14.51 18.87
CA ASP A 222 -19.92 14.91 19.06
C ASP A 222 -20.49 15.63 17.83
N ALA A 223 -19.76 15.66 16.71
CA ALA A 223 -20.28 16.23 15.47
C ALA A 223 -21.33 15.30 14.84
N GLU A 224 -22.53 15.84 14.60
CA GLU A 224 -23.61 15.15 13.89
C GLU A 224 -23.39 15.12 12.37
N GLU A 225 -22.52 15.98 11.84
CA GLU A 225 -22.10 16.03 10.43
C GLU A 225 -20.58 16.19 10.32
N ALA A 226 -19.98 15.63 9.26
CA ALA A 226 -18.54 15.77 9.03
C ALA A 226 -18.17 17.25 8.80
N PRO A 227 -17.09 17.79 9.40
CA PRO A 227 -16.74 19.22 9.38
C PRO A 227 -16.14 19.68 8.03
N VAL A 228 -16.61 19.14 6.91
CA VAL A 228 -16.12 19.47 5.57
C VAL A 228 -17.14 20.37 4.89
N GLY A 229 -17.01 21.67 5.12
CA GLY A 229 -17.80 22.74 4.48
C GLY A 229 -16.91 23.85 3.93
#